data_AF-J9R346-F1
#
_entry.id   AF-J9R346-F1
#
_cell.length_a   1.000
_cell.length_b   1.000
_cell.length_c   1.000
_cell.angle_alpha   90.00
_cell.angle_beta   90.00
_cell.angle_gamma   90.00
#
_symmetry.space_group_name_H-M   'P 1'
#
loop_
_entity.id
_entity.type
_entity.pdbx_description
1 polymer ?
#
loop_
_entity_poly.entity_id
_entity_poly.type
_entity_poly.pdbx_seq_one_letter_code
_entity_poly.pdbx_strand_id
1 'polypeptide(L)'
;MAKQQKPTPSAETPADGLIENKEDLTSIKNDLEAREANVTARENAIAERENKVSTRENDLEAREANVTARENAIAERENEVSTRENDLEAREASVNARENAIAQNPKSEKPKLGKKFDFGGSTYQFTEDAPLIIRIDGVPRTQKEIAAIEDLKLQLVAGNSSLIQKI
;
A
#
# COMPACT_ATOMS: atom_id res chain seq x y z
N MET A 1 -3.76 -107.20 -50.10
CA MET A 1 -4.05 -105.79 -50.42
C MET A 1 -5.27 -105.35 -49.63
N ALA A 2 -5.07 -104.73 -48.46
CA ALA A 2 -6.15 -104.19 -47.66
C ALA A 2 -6.62 -102.88 -48.32
N LYS A 3 -7.85 -102.86 -48.83
CA LYS A 3 -8.47 -101.66 -49.40
C LYS A 3 -8.75 -100.67 -48.27
N GLN A 4 -8.19 -99.47 -48.37
CA GLN A 4 -8.52 -98.34 -47.51
C GLN A 4 -10.01 -98.02 -47.60
N GLN A 5 -10.67 -97.94 -46.45
CA GLN A 5 -12.04 -97.47 -46.34
C GLN A 5 -11.99 -95.94 -46.31
N LYS A 6 -12.51 -95.31 -47.37
CA LYS A 6 -12.65 -93.85 -47.46
C LYS A 6 -13.76 -93.43 -46.47
N PRO A 7 -13.57 -92.44 -45.59
CA PRO A 7 -14.63 -92.00 -44.70
C PRO A 7 -15.80 -91.44 -45.52
N THR A 8 -16.99 -91.96 -45.25
CA THR A 8 -18.27 -91.45 -45.77
C THR A 8 -18.52 -90.04 -45.20
N PRO A 9 -18.91 -89.05 -46.02
CA PRO A 9 -19.33 -87.75 -45.50
C PRO A 9 -20.62 -87.95 -44.70
N SER A 10 -20.64 -87.49 -43.45
CA SER A 10 -21.84 -87.47 -42.63
C SER A 10 -22.83 -86.51 -43.29
N ALA A 11 -24.00 -87.02 -43.70
CA ALA A 11 -25.04 -86.18 -44.28
C ALA A 11 -25.75 -85.44 -43.13
N GLU A 12 -25.42 -84.17 -42.94
CA GLU A 12 -26.17 -83.28 -42.05
C GLU A 12 -27.64 -83.26 -42.47
N THR A 13 -28.54 -83.45 -41.51
CA THR A 13 -29.97 -83.44 -41.78
C THR A 13 -30.49 -82.00 -41.79
N PRO A 14 -31.60 -81.69 -42.49
CA PRO A 14 -32.20 -80.35 -42.47
C PRO A 14 -32.55 -79.85 -41.06
N ALA A 15 -32.69 -80.74 -40.07
CA ALA A 15 -32.91 -80.41 -38.68
C ALA A 15 -31.65 -79.87 -37.99
N ASP A 16 -30.46 -80.40 -38.31
CA ASP A 16 -29.19 -79.98 -37.71
C ASP A 16 -28.86 -78.52 -38.09
N GLY A 17 -29.04 -78.17 -39.37
CA GLY A 17 -28.84 -76.78 -39.82
C GLY A 17 -29.86 -75.77 -39.25
N LEU A 18 -31.07 -76.22 -38.86
CA LEU A 18 -32.03 -75.36 -38.18
C LEU A 18 -31.66 -75.12 -36.70
N ILE A 19 -31.03 -76.10 -36.07
CA ILE A 19 -30.53 -75.98 -34.69
C ILE A 19 -29.34 -75.03 -34.65
N GLU A 20 -28.36 -75.20 -35.54
CA GLU A 20 -27.19 -74.32 -35.66
C GLU A 20 -27.58 -72.86 -35.90
N ASN A 21 -28.49 -72.61 -36.86
CA ASN A 21 -29.02 -71.26 -37.12
C ASN A 21 -29.69 -70.64 -35.88
N LYS A 22 -30.35 -71.45 -35.04
CA LYS A 22 -31.01 -70.96 -33.83
C LYS A 22 -29.99 -70.61 -32.74
N GLU A 23 -28.90 -71.38 -32.64
CA GLU A 23 -27.79 -71.08 -31.74
C GLU A 23 -27.07 -69.80 -32.15
N ASP A 24 -26.79 -69.62 -33.44
CA ASP A 24 -26.21 -68.40 -34.00
C ASP A 24 -27.08 -67.16 -33.73
N LEU A 25 -28.39 -67.25 -33.98
CA LEU A 25 -29.32 -66.17 -33.69
C LEU A 25 -29.36 -65.82 -32.19
N THR A 26 -29.22 -66.82 -31.32
CA THR A 26 -29.16 -66.60 -29.87
C THR A 26 -27.86 -65.89 -29.49
N SER A 27 -26.73 -66.30 -30.07
CA SER A 27 -25.44 -65.63 -29.87
C SER A 27 -25.47 -64.17 -30.32
N ILE A 28 -25.99 -63.91 -31.52
CA ILE A 28 -26.12 -62.54 -32.08
C ILE A 28 -26.99 -61.67 -31.17
N LYS A 29 -28.10 -62.22 -30.65
CA LYS A 29 -28.97 -61.50 -29.73
C LYS A 29 -28.24 -61.11 -28.45
N ASN A 30 -27.52 -62.04 -27.83
CA ASN A 30 -26.77 -61.76 -26.61
C ASN A 30 -25.66 -60.72 -26.86
N ASP A 31 -24.97 -60.80 -28.00
CA ASP A 31 -23.96 -59.82 -28.39
C ASP A 31 -24.56 -58.43 -28.61
N LEU A 32 -25.77 -58.35 -29.18
CA LEU A 32 -26.48 -57.09 -29.37
C LEU A 32 -26.88 -56.49 -28.01
N GLU A 33 -27.46 -57.28 -27.11
CA GLU A 33 -27.81 -56.83 -25.75
C GLU A 33 -26.59 -56.33 -24.98
N ALA A 34 -25.44 -57.01 -25.10
CA ALA A 34 -24.18 -56.58 -24.50
C ALA A 34 -23.66 -55.25 -25.10
N ARG A 35 -23.81 -55.05 -26.41
CA ARG A 35 -23.45 -53.79 -27.08
C ARG A 35 -24.36 -52.64 -26.66
N GLU A 36 -25.67 -52.88 -26.58
CA GLU A 36 -26.64 -51.88 -26.10
C GLU A 36 -26.30 -51.44 -24.68
N ALA A 37 -26.04 -52.38 -23.77
CA ALA A 37 -25.60 -52.07 -22.41
C ALA A 37 -24.30 -51.26 -22.38
N ASN A 38 -23.34 -51.55 -23.27
CA ASN A 38 -22.10 -50.78 -23.38
C ASN A 38 -22.35 -49.35 -23.87
N VAL A 39 -23.23 -49.18 -24.86
CA VAL A 39 -23.61 -47.85 -25.38
C VAL A 39 -24.24 -47.03 -24.28
N THR A 40 -25.23 -47.57 -23.55
CA THR A 40 -25.85 -46.88 -22.42
C THR A 40 -24.84 -46.49 -21.34
N ALA A 41 -23.88 -47.37 -21.02
CA ALA A 41 -22.82 -47.06 -20.07
C ALA A 41 -21.93 -45.91 -20.55
N ARG A 42 -21.61 -45.85 -21.85
CA ARG A 42 -20.83 -44.75 -22.45
C ARG A 42 -21.61 -43.44 -22.46
N GLU A 43 -22.90 -43.46 -22.78
CA GLU A 43 -23.76 -42.27 -22.77
C GLU A 43 -23.81 -41.66 -21.36
N ASN A 44 -24.02 -42.48 -20.33
CA ASN A 44 -23.99 -42.02 -18.94
C ASN A 44 -22.64 -41.41 -18.55
N ALA A 45 -21.54 -42.03 -18.98
CA ALA A 45 -20.20 -41.52 -18.70
C ALA A 45 -19.87 -40.23 -19.48
N ILE A 46 -20.49 -40.00 -20.64
CA ILE A 46 -20.39 -38.75 -21.39
C ILE A 46 -21.17 -37.65 -20.66
N ALA A 47 -22.42 -37.92 -20.26
CA ALA A 47 -23.24 -36.96 -19.52
C ALA A 47 -22.58 -36.52 -18.20
N GLU A 48 -21.94 -37.45 -17.48
CA GLU A 48 -21.17 -37.10 -16.27
C GLU A 48 -19.97 -36.18 -16.58
N ARG A 49 -19.28 -36.41 -17.70
CA ARG A 49 -18.17 -35.55 -18.13
C ARG A 49 -18.65 -34.17 -18.56
N GLU A 50 -19.77 -34.08 -19.27
CA GLU A 50 -20.37 -32.80 -19.67
C GLU A 50 -20.74 -31.96 -18.43
N ASN A 51 -21.35 -32.57 -17.41
CA ASN A 51 -21.65 -31.89 -16.15
C ASN A 51 -20.38 -31.39 -15.44
N LYS A 52 -19.30 -32.19 -15.44
CA LYS A 52 -18.00 -31.81 -14.88
C LYS A 52 -17.36 -30.65 -15.64
N VAL A 53 -17.47 -30.64 -16.97
CA VAL A 53 -16.98 -29.55 -17.84
C VAL A 53 -17.75 -28.27 -17.54
N SER A 54 -19.08 -28.31 -17.53
CA SER A 54 -19.92 -27.15 -17.23
C SER A 54 -19.62 -26.56 -15.84
N THR A 55 -19.40 -27.41 -14.83
CA THR A 55 -18.98 -26.95 -13.50
C THR A 55 -17.62 -26.24 -13.56
N ARG A 56 -16.67 -26.79 -14.33
CA ARG A 56 -15.32 -26.21 -14.51
C ARG A 56 -15.36 -24.86 -15.22
N GLU A 57 -16.25 -24.70 -16.19
CA GLU A 57 -16.46 -23.45 -16.94
C GLU A 57 -17.00 -22.36 -16.02
N ASN A 58 -18.02 -22.66 -15.21
CA ASN A 58 -18.55 -21.72 -14.22
C ASN A 58 -17.49 -21.31 -13.19
N ASP A 59 -16.69 -22.27 -12.69
CA ASP A 59 -15.58 -21.99 -11.78
C ASP A 59 -14.51 -21.09 -12.42
N LEU A 60 -14.25 -21.26 -13.72
CA LEU A 60 -13.29 -20.45 -14.46
C LEU A 60 -13.81 -19.02 -14.66
N GLU A 61 -15.06 -18.85 -15.06
CA GLU A 61 -15.70 -17.53 -15.20
C GLU A 61 -15.67 -16.75 -13.87
N ALA A 62 -15.98 -17.42 -12.76
CA ALA A 62 -15.89 -16.81 -11.43
C ALA A 62 -14.45 -16.40 -11.06
N ARG A 63 -13.43 -17.18 -11.48
CA ARG A 63 -12.02 -16.84 -11.26
C ARG A 63 -11.59 -15.65 -12.12
N GLU A 64 -12.00 -15.60 -13.38
CA GLU A 64 -11.74 -14.48 -14.28
C GLU A 64 -12.33 -13.18 -13.73
N ALA A 65 -13.59 -13.20 -13.28
CA ALA A 65 -14.21 -12.04 -12.65
C ALA A 65 -13.44 -11.55 -11.40
N ASN A 66 -12.95 -12.49 -10.58
CA ASN A 66 -12.13 -12.17 -9.41
C ASN A 66 -10.75 -11.58 -9.78
N VAL A 67 -10.13 -12.05 -10.87
CA VAL A 67 -8.87 -11.49 -11.37
C VAL A 67 -9.09 -10.05 -11.83
N THR A 68 -10.10 -9.79 -12.66
CA THR A 68 -10.46 -8.45 -13.13
C THR A 68 -10.72 -7.49 -11.96
N ALA A 69 -11.45 -7.94 -10.93
CA ALA A 69 -11.69 -7.13 -9.74
C ALA A 69 -10.39 -6.76 -8.99
N ARG A 70 -9.44 -7.71 -8.90
CA ARG A 70 -8.13 -7.47 -8.27
C ARG A 70 -7.26 -6.52 -9.08
N GLU A 71 -7.26 -6.63 -10.40
CA GLU A 71 -6.53 -5.72 -11.29
C GLU A 71 -7.02 -4.28 -11.14
N ASN A 72 -8.33 -4.07 -11.11
CA ASN A 72 -8.91 -2.75 -10.86
C ASN A 72 -8.50 -2.18 -9.49
N ALA A 73 -8.54 -3.01 -8.44
CA ALA A 73 -8.12 -2.59 -7.09
C ALA A 73 -6.60 -2.35 -6.96
N ILE A 74 -5.78 -2.93 -7.83
CA ILE A 74 -4.34 -2.61 -7.92
C ILE A 74 -4.18 -1.24 -8.58
N ALA A 75 -4.83 -1.01 -9.72
CA ALA A 75 -4.74 0.26 -10.44
C ALA A 75 -5.21 1.45 -9.58
N GLU A 76 -6.27 1.30 -8.79
CA GLU A 76 -6.72 2.33 -7.83
C GLU A 76 -5.65 2.64 -6.79
N ARG A 77 -5.02 1.61 -6.21
CA ARG A 77 -3.94 1.79 -5.22
C ARG A 77 -2.69 2.43 -5.82
N GLU A 78 -2.35 2.12 -7.06
CA GLU A 78 -1.22 2.77 -7.76
C GLU A 78 -1.48 4.28 -7.93
N ASN A 79 -2.71 4.67 -8.29
CA ASN A 79 -3.09 6.08 -8.37
C ASN A 79 -3.04 6.78 -6.99
N GLU A 80 -3.49 6.11 -5.92
CA GLU A 80 -3.37 6.65 -4.56
C GLU A 80 -1.91 6.85 -4.15
N VAL A 81 -1.03 5.89 -4.46
CA VAL A 81 0.40 5.98 -4.16
C VAL A 81 1.02 7.17 -4.89
N SER A 82 0.77 7.30 -6.20
CA SER A 82 1.28 8.44 -6.99
C SER A 82 0.80 9.79 -6.42
N THR A 83 -0.46 9.86 -5.98
CA THR A 83 -0.99 11.07 -5.33
C THR A 83 -0.23 11.39 -4.03
N ARG A 84 0.01 10.38 -3.19
CA ARG A 84 0.76 10.54 -1.93
C ARG A 84 2.22 10.94 -2.16
N GLU A 85 2.85 10.44 -3.21
CA GLU A 85 4.21 10.82 -3.60
C GLU A 85 4.28 12.30 -3.96
N ASN A 86 3.35 12.80 -4.78
CA ASN A 86 3.28 14.22 -5.14
C ASN A 86 3.04 15.12 -3.91
N ASP A 87 2.15 14.70 -3.02
CA ASP A 87 1.89 15.42 -1.76
C ASP A 87 3.13 15.47 -0.85
N LEU A 88 3.92 14.40 -0.83
CA LEU A 88 5.15 14.34 -0.05
C LEU A 88 6.22 15.27 -0.64
N GLU A 89 6.41 15.27 -1.96
CA GLU A 89 7.34 16.17 -2.65
C GLU A 89 6.99 17.66 -2.37
N ALA A 90 5.70 18.00 -2.43
CA ALA A 90 5.24 19.35 -2.10
C ALA A 90 5.54 19.74 -0.64
N ARG A 91 5.39 18.80 0.30
CA ARG A 91 5.73 19.02 1.72
C ARG A 91 7.23 19.18 1.92
N GLU A 92 8.05 18.37 1.26
CA GLU A 92 9.51 18.49 1.32
C GLU A 92 9.96 19.85 0.78
N ALA A 93 9.42 20.30 -0.35
CA ALA A 93 9.69 21.63 -0.88
C ALA A 93 9.30 22.75 0.11
N SER A 94 8.16 22.62 0.78
CA SER A 94 7.70 23.57 1.80
C SER A 94 8.63 23.61 3.03
N VAL A 95 9.08 22.44 3.50
CA VAL A 95 10.04 22.33 4.61
C VAL A 95 11.37 22.98 4.22
N ASN A 96 11.92 22.65 3.07
CA ASN A 96 13.16 23.24 2.55
C ASN A 96 13.06 24.76 2.45
N ALA A 97 11.93 25.30 1.96
CA ALA A 97 11.71 26.74 1.90
C ALA A 97 11.69 27.39 3.29
N ARG A 98 11.08 26.72 4.28
CA ARG A 98 11.04 27.21 5.67
C ARG A 98 12.41 27.16 6.34
N GLU A 99 13.17 26.08 6.13
CA GLU A 99 14.55 25.96 6.62
C GLU A 99 15.44 27.06 6.03
N ASN A 100 15.35 27.30 4.72
CA ASN A 100 16.05 28.40 4.07
C ASN A 100 15.65 29.76 4.65
N ALA A 101 14.36 29.99 4.89
CA ALA A 101 13.90 31.23 5.52
C ALA A 101 14.45 31.42 6.94
N ILE A 102 14.55 30.35 7.73
CA ILE A 102 15.17 30.37 9.07
C ILE A 102 16.68 30.62 8.97
N ALA A 103 17.36 30.01 8.01
CA ALA A 103 18.80 30.18 7.80
C ALA A 103 19.17 31.58 7.29
N GLN A 104 18.30 32.20 6.47
CA GLN A 104 18.44 33.57 5.94
C GLN A 104 18.00 34.63 6.96
N ASN A 105 17.15 34.25 7.90
CA ASN A 105 16.74 35.08 9.03
C ASN A 105 17.13 34.39 10.34
N PRO A 106 18.44 34.13 10.57
CA PRO A 106 18.86 33.89 11.94
C PRO A 106 18.39 35.14 12.67
N LYS A 107 17.80 35.02 13.85
CA LYS A 107 17.51 36.21 14.65
C LYS A 107 18.81 36.98 14.86
N SER A 108 19.15 37.87 13.94
CA SER A 108 20.02 39.00 14.14
C SER A 108 19.15 40.03 14.84
N GLU A 109 18.67 39.69 16.04
CA GLU A 109 18.89 40.63 17.10
C GLU A 109 20.41 40.74 17.17
N LYS A 110 20.98 41.65 16.36
CA LYS A 110 22.30 42.20 16.72
C LYS A 110 22.21 42.44 18.22
N PRO A 111 23.16 41.95 19.04
CA PRO A 111 23.11 42.19 20.48
C PRO A 111 22.77 43.66 20.67
N LYS A 112 21.61 43.94 21.30
CA LYS A 112 21.18 45.31 21.53
C LYS A 112 22.17 45.87 22.53
N LEU A 113 23.28 46.41 22.04
CA LEU A 113 24.27 47.06 22.87
C LEU A 113 23.53 48.14 23.64
N GLY A 114 23.41 47.95 24.95
CA GLY A 114 22.73 48.92 25.79
C GLY A 114 23.44 50.27 25.75
N LYS A 115 22.69 51.36 25.96
CA LYS A 115 23.26 52.71 25.88
C LYS A 115 24.35 52.91 26.93
N LYS A 116 25.40 53.64 26.55
CA LYS A 116 26.48 54.04 27.45
C LYS A 116 26.19 55.41 28.06
N PHE A 117 26.61 55.62 29.30
CA PHE A 117 26.57 56.92 29.96
C PHE A 117 27.69 57.03 30.99
N ASP A 118 28.15 58.26 31.22
CA ASP A 118 29.13 58.55 32.27
C ASP A 118 28.41 59.08 33.52
N PHE A 119 28.90 58.65 34.68
CA PHE A 119 28.43 59.08 35.99
C PHE A 119 29.55 58.96 37.03
N GLY A 120 29.81 60.02 37.80
CA GLY A 120 30.80 59.99 38.89
C GLY A 120 32.22 59.61 38.44
N GLY A 121 32.64 60.01 37.24
CA GLY A 121 33.97 59.68 36.68
C GLY A 121 34.13 58.23 36.19
N SER A 122 33.05 57.47 36.11
CA SER A 122 33.02 56.10 35.58
C SER A 122 32.05 55.99 34.40
N THR A 123 32.34 55.10 33.46
CA THR A 123 31.45 54.79 32.34
C THR A 123 30.63 53.55 32.66
N TYR A 124 29.34 53.62 32.36
CA TYR A 124 28.39 52.53 32.51
C TYR A 124 27.75 52.22 31.16
N GLN A 125 27.30 50.98 31.01
CA GLN A 125 26.55 50.51 29.86
C GLN A 125 25.35 49.71 30.33
N PHE A 126 24.17 49.93 29.71
CA PHE A 126 23.06 49.01 29.90
C PHE A 126 23.44 47.61 29.41
N THR A 127 23.08 46.58 30.16
CA THR A 127 23.34 45.18 29.79
C THR A 127 22.56 44.79 28.54
N GLU A 128 22.97 43.71 27.85
CA GLU A 128 22.25 43.23 26.65
C GLU A 128 20.81 42.80 26.97
N ASP A 129 20.59 42.31 28.19
CA ASP A 129 19.26 41.92 28.70
C ASP A 129 18.44 43.10 29.25
N ALA A 130 19.03 44.30 29.37
CA ALA A 130 18.33 45.46 29.90
C ALA A 130 17.19 45.87 28.97
N PRO A 131 15.94 46.00 29.47
CA PRO A 131 14.82 46.44 28.65
C PRO A 131 15.09 47.80 27.98
N LEU A 132 14.55 48.00 26.79
CA LEU A 132 14.63 49.30 26.09
C LEU A 132 13.85 50.40 26.83
N ILE A 133 12.81 50.01 27.56
CA ILE A 133 11.99 50.87 28.42
C ILE A 133 12.08 50.34 29.85
N ILE A 134 12.56 51.17 30.76
CA ILE A 134 12.76 50.87 32.18
C ILE A 134 11.82 51.77 32.97
N ARG A 135 11.11 51.20 33.96
CA ARG A 135 10.26 51.97 34.86
C ARG A 135 11.08 52.46 36.04
N ILE A 136 11.21 53.77 36.17
CA ILE A 136 11.82 54.42 37.33
C ILE A 136 10.72 55.21 38.01
N ASP A 137 10.48 54.94 39.30
CA ASP A 137 9.39 55.51 40.09
C ASP A 137 8.01 55.35 39.42
N GLY A 138 7.79 54.19 38.79
CA GLY A 138 6.55 53.87 38.07
C GLY A 138 6.44 54.49 36.67
N VAL A 139 7.27 55.47 36.33
CA VAL A 139 7.26 56.18 35.04
C VAL A 139 8.11 55.41 34.02
N PRO A 140 7.56 55.03 32.85
CA PRO A 140 8.34 54.39 31.79
C PRO A 140 9.31 55.40 31.18
N ARG A 141 10.59 55.03 31.10
CA ARG A 141 11.69 55.81 30.53
C ARG A 141 12.49 54.96 29.56
N THR A 142 12.98 55.56 28.49
CA THR A 142 13.94 54.93 27.58
C THR A 142 15.36 54.97 28.16
N GLN A 143 16.23 54.05 27.74
CA GLN A 143 17.65 54.10 28.11
C GLN A 143 18.32 55.44 27.75
N LYS A 144 17.89 56.09 26.65
CA LYS A 144 18.40 57.40 26.22
C LYS A 144 18.02 58.51 27.20
N GLU A 145 16.78 58.51 27.69
CA GLU A 145 16.31 59.49 28.66
C GLU A 145 17.02 59.31 30.00
N ILE A 146 17.19 58.06 30.44
CA ILE A 146 17.90 57.75 31.69
C ILE A 146 19.36 58.18 31.61
N ALA A 147 20.04 57.85 30.50
CA ALA A 147 21.43 58.26 30.24
C ALA A 147 21.62 59.78 30.15
N ALA A 148 20.55 60.56 30.00
CA ALA A 148 20.61 62.02 29.88
C ALA A 148 20.30 62.76 31.20
N ILE A 149 19.76 62.08 32.21
CA ILE A 149 19.26 62.71 33.45
C ILE A 149 20.07 62.20 34.65
N GLU A 150 20.79 63.10 35.33
CA GLU A 150 21.69 62.75 36.45
C GLU A 150 20.99 61.99 37.59
N ASP A 151 19.81 62.43 38.01
CA ASP A 151 19.07 61.76 39.09
C ASP A 151 18.70 60.31 38.74
N LEU A 152 18.34 60.06 37.47
CA LEU A 152 18.01 58.71 37.00
C LEU A 152 19.26 57.82 36.87
N LYS A 153 20.40 58.39 36.45
CA LYS A 153 21.69 57.68 36.49
C LYS A 153 22.07 57.32 37.92
N LEU A 154 21.94 58.28 38.84
CA LEU A 154 22.24 58.11 40.25
C LEU A 154 21.39 56.98 40.84
N GLN A 155 20.09 56.93 40.54
CA GLN A 155 19.22 55.88 41.06
C GLN A 155 19.62 54.47 40.58
N LEU A 156 20.10 54.34 39.33
CA LEU A 156 20.60 53.06 38.84
C LEU A 156 21.95 52.68 39.47
N VAL A 157 22.88 53.64 39.56
CA VAL A 157 24.24 53.39 40.07
C VAL A 157 24.22 53.18 41.58
N ALA A 158 23.58 54.05 42.36
CA ALA A 158 23.47 53.91 43.81
C ALA A 158 22.60 52.71 44.20
N GLY A 159 21.62 52.35 43.36
CA GLY A 159 20.79 51.16 43.52
C GLY A 159 21.45 49.85 43.11
N ASN A 160 22.71 49.86 42.63
CA ASN A 160 23.41 48.69 42.08
C ASN A 160 22.55 47.90 41.09
N SER A 161 21.86 48.62 40.19
CA SER A 161 20.93 48.01 39.25
C SER A 161 21.63 47.00 38.34
N SER A 162 21.10 45.78 38.26
CA SER A 162 21.59 44.73 37.36
C SER A 162 21.38 45.06 35.87
N LEU A 163 20.65 46.14 35.58
CA LEU A 163 20.40 46.62 34.23
C LEU A 163 21.61 47.36 33.64
N ILE A 164 22.61 47.70 34.45
CA ILE A 164 23.82 48.39 34.02
C ILE A 164 25.06 47.65 34.50
N GLN A 165 26.14 47.76 33.73
CA GLN A 165 27.47 47.29 34.09
C GLN A 165 28.46 48.44 33.93
N LYS A 166 29.41 48.53 34.86
CA LYS A 166 30.55 49.44 34.73
C LYS A 166 31.52 48.86 33.69
N ILE A 167 31.98 49.68 32.76
CA ILE A 167 32.89 49.29 31.67
C ILE A 167 34.16 50.15 31.66
#